data_AF-A0A7J2M718-F1
#
_entry.id   AF-A0A7J2M718-F1
#
_cell.length_a   1.000
_cell.length_b   1.000
_cell.length_c   1.000
_cell.angle_alpha   90.00
_cell.angle_beta   90.00
_cell.angle_gamma   90.00
#
_symmetry.space_group_name_H-M   'P 1'
#
loop_
_entity.id
_entity.type
_entity.pdbx_description
1 polymer ?
#
loop_
_entity_poly.entity_id
_entity_poly.type
_entity_poly.pdbx_seq_one_letter_code
_entity_poly.pdbx_strand_id
1 'polypeptide(L)'
;MRYWTKEELKPPHGKVYIIKDRCKGCGFCIEFCPQGVLQESEEFNVKGYHPPKLVENDKKCIGCNFCSLVCPEFAIYVEKEEE
;
A
#
# COMPACT_ATOMS: atom_id res chain seq x y z
N MET A 1 10.27 13.00 -33.05
CA MET A 1 10.30 12.24 -31.78
C MET A 1 10.15 13.26 -30.67
N ARG A 2 9.02 13.29 -29.96
CA ARG A 2 8.79 14.24 -28.87
C ARG A 2 9.19 13.54 -27.56
N TYR A 3 10.05 14.17 -26.77
CA TYR A 3 10.43 13.70 -25.44
C TYR A 3 9.63 14.49 -24.41
N TRP A 4 9.23 13.83 -23.32
CA TRP A 4 8.52 14.45 -22.20
C TRP A 4 9.54 15.10 -21.27
N THR A 5 9.32 16.36 -20.87
CA THR A 5 10.12 16.98 -19.81
C THR A 5 9.67 16.44 -18.45
N LYS A 6 10.54 16.49 -17.44
CA LYS A 6 10.18 16.06 -16.08
C LYS A 6 8.97 16.84 -15.52
N GLU A 7 8.75 18.07 -15.97
CA GLU A 7 7.59 18.88 -15.55
C GLU A 7 6.27 18.38 -16.15
N GLU A 8 6.30 17.63 -17.25
CA GLU A 8 5.11 17.06 -17.91
C GLU A 8 4.70 15.69 -17.32
N LEU A 9 5.55 15.07 -16.48
CA LEU A 9 5.31 13.73 -15.91
C LEU A 9 4.62 13.83 -14.55
N LYS A 10 3.33 13.45 -14.50
CA LYS A 10 2.62 13.20 -13.25
C LYS A 10 2.82 11.74 -12.81
N PRO A 11 3.57 11.47 -11.72
CA PRO A 11 3.69 10.11 -11.22
C PRO A 11 2.32 9.59 -10.74
N PRO A 12 1.96 8.32 -11.03
CA PRO A 12 0.70 7.78 -10.57
C PRO A 12 0.70 7.66 -9.05
N HIS A 13 -0.43 8.00 -8.44
CA HIS A 13 -0.67 7.82 -7.02
C HIS A 13 -1.77 6.80 -6.78
N GLY A 14 -1.77 6.23 -5.58
CA GLY A 14 -2.79 5.27 -5.18
C GLY A 14 -3.13 5.37 -3.71
N LYS A 15 -4.38 5.05 -3.40
CA LYS A 15 -4.91 5.02 -2.04
C LYS A 15 -5.02 3.58 -1.56
N VAL A 16 -4.42 3.30 -0.41
CA VAL A 16 -4.39 1.96 0.18
C VAL A 16 -5.56 1.80 1.14
N TYR A 17 -6.30 0.70 1.00
CA TYR A 17 -7.40 0.32 1.89
C TYR A 17 -7.13 -1.04 2.52
N ILE A 18 -7.41 -1.14 3.82
CA ILE A 18 -7.08 -2.32 4.63
C ILE A 18 -8.34 -2.80 5.33
N ILE A 19 -8.73 -4.05 5.06
CA ILE A 19 -9.83 -4.74 5.72
C ILE A 19 -9.23 -5.44 6.95
N LYS A 20 -9.10 -4.69 8.06
CA LYS A 20 -8.39 -5.10 9.28
C LYS A 20 -8.78 -6.51 9.75
N ASP A 21 -10.07 -6.85 9.72
CA ASP A 21 -10.59 -8.12 10.23
C ASP A 21 -10.26 -9.35 9.36
N ARG A 22 -9.80 -9.14 8.12
CA ARG A 22 -9.29 -10.21 7.25
C ARG A 22 -7.79 -10.45 7.46
N CYS A 23 -7.06 -9.46 7.96
CA CYS A 23 -5.61 -9.57 8.11
C CYS A 23 -5.22 -10.66 9.13
N LYS A 24 -4.20 -11.45 8.80
CA LYS A 24 -3.57 -12.46 9.65
C LYS A 24 -2.12 -12.12 10.06
N GLY A 25 -1.71 -10.86 9.91
CA GLY A 25 -0.40 -10.40 10.39
C GLY A 25 0.83 -11.01 9.70
N CYS A 26 0.71 -11.52 8.46
CA CYS A 26 1.84 -12.18 7.78
C CYS A 26 2.99 -11.25 7.32
N GLY A 27 2.79 -9.93 7.31
CA GLY A 27 3.82 -8.96 6.95
C GLY A 27 4.19 -8.85 5.46
N PHE A 28 3.69 -9.72 4.56
CA PHE A 28 4.10 -9.71 3.14
C PHE A 28 3.87 -8.37 2.42
N CYS A 29 2.76 -7.71 2.70
CA CYS A 29 2.48 -6.40 2.11
C CYS A 29 3.49 -5.32 2.55
N ILE A 30 4.08 -5.44 3.75
CA ILE A 30 5.11 -4.53 4.27
C ILE A 30 6.43 -4.83 3.60
N GLU A 31 6.87 -6.09 3.67
CA GLU A 31 8.17 -6.54 3.15
C GLU A 31 8.33 -6.28 1.65
N PHE A 32 7.29 -6.57 0.87
CA PHE A 32 7.36 -6.47 -0.58
C PHE A 32 6.83 -5.15 -1.15
N CYS A 33 6.52 -4.15 -0.31
CA CYS A 33 6.13 -2.85 -0.82
C CYS A 33 7.35 -2.16 -1.46
N PRO A 34 7.39 -1.94 -2.79
CA PRO A 34 8.56 -1.34 -3.43
C PRO A 34 8.79 0.12 -3.02
N GLN A 35 7.74 0.80 -2.56
CA GLN A 35 7.84 2.16 -2.02
C GLN A 35 8.09 2.18 -0.50
N GLY A 36 7.96 1.05 0.20
CA GLY A 36 8.07 0.98 1.65
C GLY A 36 7.11 1.95 2.36
N VAL A 37 5.85 2.00 1.89
CA VAL A 37 4.79 2.88 2.44
C VAL A 37 3.95 2.21 3.53
N LEU A 38 4.22 0.95 3.85
CA LEU A 38 3.48 0.18 4.84
C LEU A 38 4.41 -0.18 6.01
N GLN A 39 3.85 -0.21 7.20
CA GLN A 39 4.49 -0.68 8.44
C GLN A 39 3.49 -1.41 9.31
N GLU A 40 3.94 -2.14 10.31
CA GLU A 40 3.06 -2.77 11.29
C GLU A 40 2.36 -1.71 12.14
N SER A 41 1.05 -1.89 12.39
CA SER A 41 0.31 -1.01 13.29
C SER A 41 0.42 -1.49 14.74
N GLU A 42 0.39 -0.57 15.71
CA GLU A 42 0.31 -0.92 17.14
C GLU A 42 -1.08 -1.43 17.54
N GLU A 43 -2.09 -1.26 16.68
CA GLU A 43 -3.46 -1.70 16.93
C GLU A 43 -3.60 -3.21 16.71
N PHE A 44 -4.49 -3.83 17.49
CA PHE A 44 -4.93 -5.19 17.27
C PHE A 44 -6.28 -5.21 16.53
N ASN A 45 -6.43 -6.12 15.58
CA ASN A 45 -7.75 -6.45 15.03
C ASN A 45 -8.52 -7.43 15.94
N VAL A 46 -9.75 -7.78 15.57
CA VAL A 46 -10.61 -8.71 16.33
C VAL A 46 -10.03 -10.13 16.48
N LYS A 47 -8.98 -10.47 15.72
CA LYS A 47 -8.27 -11.76 15.76
C LYS A 47 -6.95 -11.69 16.53
N GLY A 48 -6.57 -10.53 17.06
CA GLY A 48 -5.32 -10.33 17.80
C GLY A 48 -4.06 -10.20 16.93
N TYR A 49 -4.21 -9.92 15.63
CA TYR A 49 -3.09 -9.58 14.75
C TYR A 49 -2.90 -8.07 14.66
N HIS A 50 -1.68 -7.64 14.37
CA HIS A 50 -1.36 -6.26 13.99
C HIS A 50 -1.55 -6.07 12.48
N PRO A 51 -2.61 -5.38 12.02
CA PRO A 51 -2.75 -5.06 10.60
C PRO A 51 -1.67 -4.07 10.16
N PRO A 52 -1.36 -3.98 8.85
CA PRO A 52 -0.50 -2.91 8.37
C PRO A 52 -1.16 -1.54 8.55
N LYS A 53 -0.35 -0.49 8.64
CA LYS A 53 -0.74 0.92 8.51
C LYS A 53 0.20 1.63 7.53
N LEU A 54 -0.23 2.79 7.02
CA LEU A 54 0.65 3.65 6.25
C LEU A 54 1.73 4.26 7.16
N VAL A 55 2.92 4.47 6.59
CA VAL A 55 3.99 5.23 7.24
C VAL A 55 3.65 6.71 7.26
N GLU A 56 4.07 7.41 8.31
CA GLU A 56 3.89 8.86 8.47
C GLU A 56 5.15 9.59 7.95
N ASN A 57 5.40 9.52 6.64
CA ASN A 57 6.52 10.21 5.99
C ASN A 57 6.14 10.66 4.57
N ASP A 58 7.11 11.22 3.84
CA ASP A 58 6.90 11.76 2.48
C ASP A 58 6.71 10.68 1.39
N LYS A 59 6.75 9.39 1.74
CA LYS A 59 6.58 8.31 0.77
C LYS A 59 5.11 8.15 0.43
N LYS A 60 4.82 8.08 -0.87
CA LYS A 60 3.45 7.91 -1.39
C LYS A 60 3.30 6.57 -2.10
N CYS A 61 2.13 5.95 -1.97
CA CYS A 61 1.79 4.77 -2.75
C CYS A 61 1.65 5.17 -4.23
N ILE A 62 2.23 4.36 -5.12
CA ILE A 62 2.24 4.61 -6.57
C ILE A 62 1.20 3.78 -7.34
N GLY A 63 0.27 3.13 -6.64
CA GLY A 63 -0.80 2.34 -7.30
C GLY A 63 -0.34 1.03 -7.94
N CYS A 64 0.82 0.46 -7.55
CA CYS A 64 1.39 -0.73 -8.17
C CYS A 64 0.62 -2.05 -7.91
N ASN A 65 -0.32 -2.07 -6.95
CA ASN A 65 -1.12 -3.25 -6.54
C ASN A 65 -0.34 -4.48 -6.02
N PHE A 66 0.98 -4.37 -5.79
CA PHE A 66 1.77 -5.52 -5.34
C PHE A 66 1.30 -6.09 -3.99
N CYS A 67 0.99 -5.21 -3.04
CA CYS A 67 0.45 -5.61 -1.73
C CYS A 67 -0.86 -6.39 -1.84
N SER A 68 -1.71 -6.05 -2.81
CA SER A 68 -2.98 -6.73 -3.07
C SER A 68 -2.77 -8.12 -3.66
N LEU A 69 -1.81 -8.26 -4.58
CA LEU A 69 -1.48 -9.52 -5.23
C LEU A 69 -0.82 -10.52 -4.27
N VAL A 70 0.04 -10.04 -3.38
CA VAL A 70 0.77 -10.91 -2.43
C VAL A 70 -0.05 -11.28 -1.19
N CYS A 71 -1.18 -10.60 -0.93
CA CYS A 71 -1.97 -10.84 0.25
C CYS A 71 -2.81 -12.14 0.12
N PRO A 72 -2.51 -13.20 0.91
CA PRO A 72 -3.25 -14.46 0.80
C PRO A 72 -4.70 -14.36 1.30
N GLU A 73 -5.02 -13.35 2.11
CA GLU A 73 -6.34 -13.15 2.71
C GLU A 73 -7.17 -12.08 2.00
N PHE A 74 -6.65 -11.48 0.93
CA PHE A 74 -7.26 -10.33 0.24
C PHE A 74 -7.70 -9.22 1.23
N ALA A 75 -6.84 -8.94 2.21
CA ALA A 75 -7.10 -8.00 3.29
C ALA A 75 -6.66 -6.56 2.97
N ILE A 76 -6.10 -6.33 1.79
CA ILE A 76 -5.56 -5.03 1.36
C ILE A 76 -5.80 -4.84 -0.15
N TYR A 77 -6.26 -3.66 -0.55
CA TYR A 77 -6.44 -3.28 -1.94
C TYR A 77 -6.01 -1.83 -2.18
N VAL A 78 -5.74 -1.49 -3.45
CA VAL A 78 -5.30 -0.14 -3.85
C VAL A 78 -6.22 0.40 -4.93
N GLU A 79 -6.74 1.60 -4.73
CA GLU A 79 -7.41 2.36 -5.79
C GLU A 79 -6.41 3.36 -6.37
N LYS A 80 -6.45 3.56 -7.68
CA LYS A 80 -5.64 4.60 -8.33
C LYS A 80 -6.27 5.95 -8.06
N GLU A 81 -5.46 6.92 -7.64
CA GLU A 81 -5.87 8.31 -7.56
C GLU A 81 -5.58 8.94 -8.93
N GLU A 82 -6.63 9.39 -9.62
CA GLU A 82 -6.50 10.17 -10.85
C GLU A 82 -6.42 11.66 -10.47
N GLU A 83 -5.25 12.29 -10.69
CA GLU A 83 -5.00 13.73 -10.50
C GLU A 83 -4.92 14.52 -11.82
#